data_AF-A0A066TMJ7-F1
#
_entry.id   AF-A0A066TMJ7-F1
#
_cell.length_a   1.000
_cell.length_b   1.000
_cell.length_c   1.000
_cell.angle_alpha   90.00
_cell.angle_beta   90.00
_cell.angle_gamma   90.00
#
_symmetry.space_group_name_H-M   'P 1'
#
loop_
_entity.id
_entity.type
_entity.pdbx_description
1 polymer ?
#
loop_
_entity_poly.entity_id
_entity_poly.type
_entity_poly.pdbx_seq_one_letter_code
_entity_poly.pdbx_strand_id
1 'polypeptide(L)'
;MDDVIGFVLNGEQHSLSRAQVLAAAARGGPEPIRTHWVSVGDQRWPPRQLFERAAGVSRHEFISHYAIRQLRRLGFPTSPLPQEAEMPGEVEEAAEPVVPMSDLGSAVKSFIDLHEFLGQEGLSSRVVRLEARLEGAGRETVDDRVAPEGLTADLLKGALLVRQHAGRVNDLIHATMIVRALPKILEPGERIVRRPSLAAGNDPSRKFDLETDRRVAEFKAGEWKGRDAMRKRTLVADLVGLVLERGDRRAELYVLGRLPIDFLRNSNSTMEWALGRSSPNLRRAYEQRFGSAALTVSQFTAGPAADVALVDLAKLLGIA
;
A
#
# COMPACT_ATOMS: atom_id res chain seq x y z
N MET A 1 -17.11 15.36 29.57
CA MET A 1 -16.78 15.23 28.13
C MET A 1 -15.41 15.85 28.00
N ASP A 2 -14.38 15.04 27.72
CA ASP A 2 -12.99 15.48 27.91
C ASP A 2 -12.62 16.58 26.92
N ASP A 3 -12.29 17.76 27.44
CA ASP A 3 -11.91 18.94 26.65
C ASP A 3 -10.49 18.83 26.06
N VAL A 4 -9.76 17.79 26.44
CA VAL A 4 -8.38 17.49 26.03
C VAL A 4 -8.24 16.00 25.75
N ILE A 5 -7.62 15.64 24.63
CA ILE A 5 -7.29 14.26 24.28
C ILE A 5 -5.79 14.06 24.22
N GLY A 6 -5.31 12.93 24.74
CA GLY A 6 -3.96 12.42 24.48
C GLY A 6 -3.92 11.54 23.24
N PHE A 7 -2.83 11.62 22.48
CA PHE A 7 -2.55 10.73 21.35
C PHE A 7 -1.04 10.56 21.13
N VAL A 8 -0.67 9.41 20.55
CA VAL A 8 0.69 9.15 20.11
C VAL A 8 0.77 9.35 18.61
N LEU A 9 1.77 10.11 18.15
CA LEU A 9 2.11 10.27 16.76
C LEU A 9 3.62 10.14 16.59
N ASN A 10 4.06 9.30 15.64
CA ASN A 10 5.49 9.02 15.43
C ASN A 10 6.28 8.55 16.67
N GLY A 11 5.58 8.02 17.68
CA GLY A 11 6.18 7.57 18.95
C GLY A 11 6.23 8.65 20.03
N GLU A 12 5.87 9.90 19.71
CA GLU A 12 5.81 11.01 20.66
C GLU A 12 4.40 11.19 21.22
N GLN A 13 4.32 11.56 22.50
CA GLN A 13 3.05 11.85 23.18
C GLN A 13 2.66 13.31 22.93
N HIS A 14 1.44 13.51 22.43
CA HIS A 14 0.86 14.82 22.19
C HIS A 14 -0.49 14.95 22.90
N SER A 15 -0.89 16.19 23.16
CA SER A 15 -2.22 16.53 23.66
C SER A 15 -2.86 17.59 22.76
N LEU A 16 -4.16 17.44 22.50
CA LEU A 16 -4.94 18.43 21.76
C LEU A 16 -6.26 18.72 22.49
N SER A 17 -6.62 19.99 22.63
CA SER A 17 -7.86 20.43 23.24
C SER A 17 -8.85 20.98 22.23
N ARG A 18 -10.13 20.99 22.62
CA ARG A 18 -11.20 21.58 21.81
C ARG A 18 -10.96 23.08 21.58
N ALA A 19 -10.47 23.79 22.60
CA ALA A 19 -10.12 25.22 22.53
C ALA A 19 -8.99 25.49 21.52
N GLN A 20 -7.97 24.61 21.45
CA GLN A 20 -6.89 24.73 20.47
C GLN A 20 -7.40 24.61 19.03
N VAL A 21 -8.35 23.71 18.77
CA VAL A 21 -8.98 23.56 17.45
C VAL A 21 -9.79 24.80 17.06
N LEU A 22 -10.57 25.37 18.00
CA LEU A 22 -11.32 26.61 17.76
C LEU A 22 -10.38 27.79 17.48
N ALA A 23 -9.30 27.94 18.26
CA ALA A 23 -8.29 28.98 18.05
C ALA A 23 -7.49 28.79 16.75
N ALA A 24 -7.35 27.55 16.26
CA ALA A 24 -6.75 27.26 14.97
C ALA A 24 -7.69 27.64 13.81
N ALA A 25 -8.99 27.35 13.94
CA ALA A 25 -10.00 27.73 12.95
C ALA A 25 -10.18 29.26 12.84
N ALA A 26 -9.99 30.00 13.93
CA ALA A 26 -10.03 31.46 13.91
C ALA A 26 -8.86 32.11 13.14
N ARG A 27 -7.80 31.35 12.85
CA ARG A 27 -6.59 31.84 12.16
C ARG A 27 -6.64 31.47 10.68
N GLY A 28 -7.24 32.37 9.87
CA GLY A 28 -7.35 32.23 8.42
C GLY A 28 -8.55 31.41 7.96
N GLY A 29 -8.64 31.11 6.65
CA GLY A 29 -9.74 30.33 6.07
C GLY A 29 -9.36 28.88 5.71
N PRO A 30 -10.35 28.03 5.40
CA PRO A 30 -10.15 26.67 4.92
C PRO A 30 -9.60 26.65 3.50
N GLU A 31 -8.68 25.72 3.23
CA GLU A 31 -8.27 25.36 1.88
C GLU A 31 -9.41 24.59 1.16
N PRO A 32 -9.40 24.48 -0.18
CA PRO A 32 -10.40 23.69 -0.92
C PRO A 32 -10.50 22.24 -0.43
N ILE A 33 -11.73 21.78 -0.15
CA ILE A 33 -12.01 20.43 0.31
C ILE A 33 -12.11 19.49 -0.89
N ARG A 34 -11.31 18.42 -0.90
CA ARG A 34 -11.34 17.39 -1.96
C ARG A 34 -12.23 16.20 -1.64
N THR A 35 -12.12 15.67 -0.42
CA THR A 35 -12.72 14.37 -0.07
C THR A 35 -13.28 14.35 1.35
N HIS A 36 -12.48 14.77 2.33
CA HIS A 36 -12.84 14.71 3.75
C HIS A 36 -12.98 16.10 4.36
N TRP A 37 -13.87 16.23 5.34
CA TRP A 37 -14.16 17.49 6.01
C TRP A 37 -14.35 17.33 7.52
N VAL A 38 -14.14 18.43 8.25
CA VAL A 38 -14.53 18.62 9.65
C VAL A 38 -15.25 19.96 9.78
N SER A 39 -16.34 20.02 10.52
CA SER A 39 -17.11 21.24 10.75
C SER A 39 -16.66 21.92 12.05
N VAL A 40 -16.40 23.22 11.95
CA VAL A 40 -16.21 24.11 13.10
C VAL A 40 -17.16 25.29 12.94
N GLY A 41 -18.21 25.34 13.76
CA GLY A 41 -19.35 26.23 13.51
C GLY A 41 -20.01 25.88 12.17
N ASP A 42 -20.30 26.90 11.37
CA ASP A 42 -20.94 26.74 10.04
C ASP A 42 -19.93 26.47 8.92
N GLN A 43 -18.63 26.38 9.23
CA GLN A 43 -17.58 26.24 8.23
C GLN A 43 -16.99 24.83 8.21
N ARG A 44 -16.82 24.28 6.99
CA ARG A 44 -16.11 23.02 6.77
C ARG A 44 -14.64 23.28 6.46
N TRP A 45 -13.80 22.42 7.02
CA TRP A 45 -12.34 22.49 6.91
C TRP A 45 -11.77 21.17 6.40
N PRO A 46 -10.69 21.20 5.61
CA PRO A 46 -9.84 20.02 5.39
C PRO A 46 -9.26 19.52 6.73
N PRO A 47 -9.50 18.26 7.14
CA PRO A 47 -9.10 17.77 8.45
C PRO A 47 -7.60 17.88 8.71
N ARG A 48 -6.77 17.66 7.69
CA ARG A 48 -5.30 17.75 7.83
C ARG A 48 -4.83 19.18 8.10
N GLN A 49 -5.41 20.16 7.42
CA GLN A 49 -5.08 21.57 7.60
C GLN A 49 -5.44 22.01 9.02
N LEU A 50 -6.66 21.69 9.48
CA LEU A 50 -7.11 22.11 10.80
C LEU A 50 -6.33 21.41 11.91
N PHE A 51 -6.07 20.11 11.77
CA PHE A 51 -5.30 19.35 12.75
C PHE A 51 -3.84 19.79 12.82
N GLU A 52 -3.18 20.06 11.68
CA GLU A 52 -1.82 20.63 11.65
C GLU A 52 -1.76 21.94 12.44
N ARG A 53 -2.68 22.86 12.19
CA ARG A 53 -2.72 24.16 12.89
C ARG A 53 -3.01 24.03 14.38
N ALA A 54 -3.85 23.09 14.77
CA ALA A 54 -4.27 22.93 16.16
C ALA A 54 -3.26 22.15 17.00
N ALA A 55 -2.66 21.10 16.44
CA ALA A 55 -1.70 20.24 17.11
C ALA A 55 -0.24 20.71 16.96
N GLY A 56 0.04 21.61 16.01
CA GLY A 56 1.40 22.08 15.72
C GLY A 56 2.28 21.03 15.03
N VAL A 57 1.68 20.00 14.44
CA VAL A 57 2.36 18.88 13.79
C VAL A 57 2.23 19.02 12.28
N SER A 58 3.33 18.80 11.53
CA SER A 58 3.30 18.85 10.08
C SER A 58 2.26 17.90 9.48
N ARG A 59 1.47 18.39 8.52
CA ARG A 59 0.49 17.56 7.81
C ARG A 59 1.11 16.35 7.13
N HIS A 60 2.41 16.33 6.84
CA HIS A 60 3.13 15.19 6.23
C HIS A 60 3.29 13.99 7.15
N GLU A 61 3.12 14.17 8.46
CA GLU A 61 3.33 13.13 9.47
C GLU A 61 2.09 12.24 9.69
N PHE A 62 0.94 12.63 9.15
CA PHE A 62 -0.31 11.91 9.34
C PHE A 62 -1.23 11.99 8.12
N ILE A 63 -2.13 11.02 8.04
CA ILE A 63 -3.17 10.95 6.99
C ILE A 63 -4.48 11.61 7.47
N SER A 64 -5.38 11.95 6.53
CA SER A 64 -6.67 12.59 6.84
C SER A 64 -7.52 11.81 7.83
N HIS A 65 -7.52 10.47 7.74
CA HIS A 65 -8.26 9.60 8.67
C HIS A 65 -7.77 9.72 10.12
N TYR A 66 -6.48 9.95 10.33
CA TYR A 66 -5.93 10.16 11.67
C TYR A 66 -6.48 11.46 12.25
N ALA A 67 -6.39 12.55 11.49
CA ALA A 67 -6.92 13.86 11.88
C ALA A 67 -8.43 13.80 12.20
N ILE A 68 -9.23 13.14 11.36
CA ILE A 68 -10.68 12.94 11.59
C ILE A 68 -10.92 12.25 12.92
N ARG A 69 -10.22 11.15 13.22
CA ARG A 69 -10.40 10.42 14.49
C ARG A 69 -10.13 11.31 15.71
N GLN A 70 -9.04 12.08 15.70
CA GLN A 70 -8.71 12.95 16.83
C GLN A 70 -9.70 14.10 16.98
N LEU A 71 -10.08 14.77 15.89
CA LEU A 71 -11.05 15.86 15.91
C LEU A 71 -12.44 15.37 16.34
N ARG A 72 -12.83 14.16 15.95
CA ARG A 72 -14.08 13.55 16.39
C ARG A 72 -14.07 13.18 17.87
N ARG A 73 -12.94 12.71 18.41
CA ARG A 73 -12.78 12.49 19.86
C ARG A 73 -12.98 13.78 20.67
N LEU A 74 -12.73 14.95 20.07
CA LEU A 74 -13.01 16.28 20.64
C LEU A 74 -14.44 16.79 20.35
N GLY A 75 -15.30 15.96 19.77
CA GLY A 75 -16.71 16.26 19.52
C GLY A 75 -16.99 17.10 18.28
N PHE A 76 -16.02 17.25 17.35
CA PHE A 76 -16.28 17.96 16.09
C PHE A 76 -17.01 17.05 15.08
N PRO A 77 -18.06 17.54 14.40
CA PRO A 77 -18.68 16.82 13.29
C PRO A 77 -17.69 16.66 12.13
N THR A 78 -17.67 15.50 11.49
CA THR A 78 -16.72 15.17 10.40
C THR A 78 -17.41 14.40 9.29
N SER A 79 -16.83 14.38 8.09
CA SER A 79 -17.16 13.37 7.09
C SER A 79 -17.04 11.96 7.68
N PRO A 80 -17.88 10.99 7.25
CA PRO A 80 -17.78 9.61 7.73
C PRO A 80 -16.37 9.06 7.44
N LEU A 81 -15.89 8.21 8.35
CA LEU A 81 -14.72 7.39 8.07
C LEU A 81 -15.14 6.22 7.16
N PRO A 82 -14.25 5.65 6.34
CA PRO A 82 -14.60 4.53 5.44
C PRO A 82 -15.30 3.35 6.13
N GLN A 83 -15.03 3.12 7.42
CA GLN A 83 -15.66 2.08 8.23
C GLN A 83 -17.11 2.39 8.65
N GLU A 84 -17.56 3.65 8.60
CA GLU A 84 -18.89 4.07 9.05
C GLU A 84 -19.90 4.27 7.92
N ALA A 85 -19.42 4.32 6.68
CA ALA A 85 -20.28 4.33 5.49
C ALA A 85 -20.91 2.94 5.21
N GLU A 86 -20.58 1.91 6.00
CA GLU A 86 -20.99 0.51 5.80
C GLU A 86 -22.08 0.00 6.79
N MET A 87 -22.84 0.88 7.46
CA MET A 87 -24.11 0.49 8.12
C MET A 87 -25.26 0.48 7.09
N PRO A 88 -26.16 -0.54 7.09
CA PRO A 88 -26.96 -0.89 5.93
C PRO A 88 -28.10 0.11 5.69
N GLY A 89 -27.86 1.04 4.78
CA GLY A 89 -28.87 1.88 4.17
C GLY A 89 -28.36 2.29 2.80
N GLU A 90 -28.79 1.53 1.79
CA GLU A 90 -28.54 1.73 0.36
C GLU A 90 -27.06 1.82 -0.04
N VAL A 91 -26.63 0.84 -0.82
CA VAL A 91 -25.36 0.89 -1.54
C VAL A 91 -25.48 2.03 -2.55
N GLU A 92 -25.19 3.26 -2.12
CA GLU A 92 -24.75 4.27 -3.06
C GLU A 92 -23.41 3.75 -3.59
N GLU A 93 -23.44 3.23 -4.81
CA GLU A 93 -22.24 2.99 -5.60
C GLU A 93 -21.34 4.20 -5.41
N ALA A 94 -20.26 4.01 -4.65
CA ALA A 94 -19.17 4.96 -4.63
C ALA A 94 -18.71 5.04 -6.07
N ALA A 95 -19.22 6.02 -6.80
CA ALA A 95 -18.90 6.25 -8.18
C ALA A 95 -17.38 6.29 -8.23
N GLU A 96 -16.77 5.27 -8.85
CA GLU A 96 -15.39 5.39 -9.28
C GLU A 96 -15.33 6.74 -9.98
N PRO A 97 -14.32 7.59 -9.73
CA PRO A 97 -14.10 8.70 -10.63
C PRO A 97 -13.98 8.07 -12.01
N VAL A 98 -15.02 8.27 -12.82
CA VAL A 98 -15.02 7.93 -14.23
C VAL A 98 -13.89 8.77 -14.76
N VAL A 99 -12.70 8.15 -14.87
CA VAL A 99 -11.60 8.74 -15.59
C VAL A 99 -12.22 8.98 -16.96
N PRO A 100 -12.41 10.25 -17.37
CA PRO A 100 -13.02 10.54 -18.66
C PRO A 100 -12.26 9.69 -19.63
N MET A 101 -12.96 8.79 -20.38
CA MET A 101 -12.36 7.79 -21.25
C MET A 101 -11.05 8.37 -21.76
N SER A 102 -9.93 7.96 -21.16
CA SER A 102 -8.63 8.42 -21.64
C SER A 102 -8.69 8.08 -23.11
N ASP A 103 -8.51 9.06 -24.00
CA ASP A 103 -8.57 8.79 -25.44
C ASP A 103 -7.76 7.53 -25.67
N LEU A 104 -8.46 6.43 -26.01
CA LEU A 104 -7.85 5.10 -26.03
C LEU A 104 -6.70 5.12 -27.03
N GLY A 105 -6.83 5.95 -28.07
CA GLY A 105 -5.75 6.28 -28.99
C GLY A 105 -4.53 6.87 -28.29
N SER A 106 -4.70 7.90 -27.46
CA SER A 106 -3.62 8.50 -26.66
C SER A 106 -2.96 7.52 -25.68
N ALA A 107 -3.72 6.64 -25.02
CA ALA A 107 -3.17 5.63 -24.10
C ALA A 107 -2.38 4.55 -24.85
N VAL A 108 -2.92 4.05 -25.96
CA VAL A 108 -2.25 3.07 -26.83
C VAL A 108 -1.00 3.66 -27.45
N LYS A 109 -1.08 4.88 -27.98
CA LYS A 109 0.09 5.60 -28.51
C LYS A 109 1.16 5.78 -27.44
N SER A 110 0.79 6.22 -26.23
CA SER A 110 1.72 6.38 -25.12
C SER A 110 2.44 5.07 -24.77
N PHE A 111 1.71 3.95 -24.79
CA PHE A 111 2.30 2.64 -24.55
C PHE A 111 3.28 2.23 -25.66
N ILE A 112 2.93 2.47 -26.93
CA ILE A 112 3.82 2.21 -28.08
C ILE A 112 5.08 3.07 -27.98
N ASP A 113 4.93 4.39 -27.78
CA ASP A 113 6.04 5.33 -27.66
C ASP A 113 6.99 4.92 -26.51
N LEU A 114 6.44 4.51 -25.35
CA LEU A 114 7.25 4.02 -24.22
C LEU A 114 7.96 2.71 -24.54
N HIS A 115 7.26 1.76 -25.17
CA HIS A 115 7.83 0.47 -25.54
C HIS A 115 8.98 0.64 -26.54
N GLU A 116 8.79 1.48 -27.56
CA GLU A 116 9.85 1.84 -28.50
C GLU A 116 11.02 2.50 -27.78
N PHE A 117 10.78 3.51 -26.94
CA PHE A 117 11.83 4.22 -26.20
C PHE A 117 12.68 3.28 -25.33
N LEU A 118 12.03 2.36 -24.62
CA LEU A 118 12.69 1.37 -23.76
C LEU A 118 13.39 0.24 -24.56
N GLY A 119 12.91 -0.03 -25.78
CA GLY A 119 13.45 -1.07 -26.66
C GLY A 119 14.73 -0.66 -27.41
N GLN A 120 14.96 0.64 -27.63
CA GLN A 120 16.13 1.12 -28.38
C GLN A 120 17.45 0.90 -27.63
N GLU A 121 17.46 1.07 -26.31
CA GLU A 121 18.66 0.93 -25.49
C GLU A 121 18.29 0.71 -24.01
N GLY A 122 19.15 0.01 -23.28
CA GLY A 122 19.03 -0.10 -21.82
C GLY A 122 19.00 1.26 -21.13
N LEU A 123 17.95 1.49 -20.33
CA LEU A 123 17.72 2.75 -19.61
C LEU A 123 18.95 3.21 -18.80
N SER A 124 19.67 2.28 -18.17
CA SER A 124 20.87 2.60 -17.39
C SER A 124 21.96 3.30 -18.21
N SER A 125 22.21 2.83 -19.44
CA SER A 125 23.22 3.42 -20.33
C SER A 125 22.80 4.82 -20.78
N ARG A 126 21.50 5.01 -21.05
CA ARG A 126 20.93 6.32 -21.38
C ARG A 126 21.06 7.31 -20.22
N VAL A 127 20.79 6.87 -18.99
CA VAL A 127 20.91 7.69 -17.78
C VAL A 127 22.35 8.18 -17.60
N VAL A 128 23.35 7.31 -17.73
CA VAL A 128 24.77 7.70 -17.61
C VAL A 128 25.16 8.78 -18.63
N ARG A 129 24.68 8.67 -19.89
CA ARG A 129 24.93 9.71 -20.90
C ARG A 129 24.20 11.02 -20.60
N LEU A 130 22.96 10.95 -20.11
CA LEU A 130 22.21 12.12 -19.69
C LEU A 130 22.95 12.86 -18.56
N GLU A 131 23.43 12.13 -17.56
CA GLU A 131 24.23 12.69 -16.46
C GLU A 131 25.46 13.42 -16.99
N ALA A 132 26.22 12.80 -17.91
CA ALA A 132 27.39 13.42 -18.53
C ALA A 132 27.04 14.66 -19.37
N ARG A 133 25.93 14.64 -20.11
CA ARG A 133 25.47 15.80 -20.92
C ARG A 133 25.01 16.98 -20.05
N LEU A 134 24.38 16.68 -18.91
CA LEU A 134 23.89 17.67 -17.96
C LEU A 134 25.02 18.34 -17.18
N GLU A 135 26.20 17.72 -17.09
CA GLU A 135 27.35 18.30 -16.41
C GLU A 135 27.74 19.66 -17.02
N GLY A 136 27.71 20.71 -16.18
CA GLY A 136 28.00 22.08 -16.60
C GLY A 136 26.96 22.72 -17.53
N ALA A 137 25.78 22.14 -17.70
CA ALA A 137 24.70 22.75 -18.48
C ALA A 137 24.06 23.92 -17.71
N GLY A 138 23.95 25.07 -18.38
CA GLY A 138 23.17 26.22 -17.91
C GLY A 138 21.74 26.21 -18.46
N ARG A 139 20.88 27.09 -17.93
CA ARG A 139 19.46 27.23 -18.32
C ARG A 139 19.26 27.34 -19.83
N GLU A 140 20.14 28.06 -20.52
CA GLU A 140 20.04 28.32 -21.97
C GLU A 140 20.52 27.13 -22.83
N THR A 141 21.25 26.19 -22.24
CA THR A 141 21.91 25.09 -22.97
C THR A 141 21.34 23.71 -22.65
N VAL A 142 20.52 23.60 -21.60
CA VAL A 142 20.05 22.30 -21.09
C VAL A 142 19.20 21.57 -22.14
N ASP A 143 18.28 22.28 -22.80
CA ASP A 143 17.37 21.70 -23.78
C ASP A 143 18.13 21.13 -24.98
N ASP A 144 19.06 21.90 -25.55
CA ASP A 144 19.88 21.47 -26.69
C ASP A 144 20.76 20.26 -26.33
N ARG A 145 21.30 20.21 -25.11
CA ARG A 145 22.17 19.13 -24.67
C ARG A 145 21.43 17.81 -24.48
N VAL A 146 20.17 17.85 -24.02
CA VAL A 146 19.36 16.65 -23.73
C VAL A 146 18.40 16.25 -24.85
N ALA A 147 18.15 17.12 -25.83
CA ALA A 147 17.27 16.84 -26.98
C ALA A 147 17.57 15.49 -27.68
N PRO A 148 18.84 15.08 -27.91
CA PRO A 148 19.15 13.80 -28.55
C PRO A 148 18.69 12.56 -27.76
N GLU A 149 18.43 12.70 -26.46
CA GLU A 149 18.04 11.58 -25.59
C GLU A 149 16.52 11.32 -25.61
N GLY A 150 15.73 12.15 -26.30
CA GLY A 150 14.31 11.91 -26.56
C GLY A 150 13.38 12.04 -25.35
N LEU A 151 13.83 12.72 -24.28
CA LEU A 151 13.04 12.96 -23.07
C LEU A 151 12.02 14.10 -23.25
N THR A 152 11.01 13.86 -24.09
CA THR A 152 10.00 14.87 -24.40
C THR A 152 8.92 14.98 -23.32
N ALA A 153 8.23 16.13 -23.28
CA ALA A 153 7.06 16.31 -22.41
C ALA A 153 5.96 15.26 -22.69
N ASP A 154 5.83 14.81 -23.94
CA ASP A 154 4.83 13.82 -24.32
C ASP A 154 5.23 12.40 -23.88
N LEU A 155 6.53 12.06 -23.92
CA LEU A 155 7.04 10.83 -23.30
C LEU A 155 6.76 10.80 -21.79
N LEU A 156 6.96 11.93 -21.09
CA LEU A 156 6.66 12.04 -19.67
C LEU A 156 5.15 11.88 -19.38
N LYS A 157 4.29 12.57 -20.14
CA LYS A 157 2.83 12.43 -20.01
C LYS A 157 2.39 10.99 -20.26
N GLY A 158 2.91 10.36 -21.32
CA GLY A 158 2.63 8.97 -21.65
C GLY A 158 3.08 8.00 -20.55
N ALA A 159 4.27 8.22 -19.99
CA ALA A 159 4.78 7.40 -18.88
C ALA A 159 3.92 7.52 -17.62
N LEU A 160 3.46 8.73 -17.29
CA LEU A 160 2.55 8.95 -16.17
C LEU A 160 1.18 8.29 -16.38
N LEU A 161 0.65 8.34 -17.61
CA LEU A 161 -0.60 7.68 -17.98
C LEU A 161 -0.48 6.15 -17.90
N VAL A 162 0.57 5.57 -18.50
CA VAL A 162 0.85 4.12 -18.41
C VAL A 162 1.03 3.70 -16.95
N ARG A 163 1.75 4.48 -16.13
CA ARG A 163 1.92 4.19 -14.69
C ARG A 163 0.60 4.15 -13.94
N GLN A 164 -0.31 5.09 -14.23
CA GLN A 164 -1.65 5.11 -13.63
C GLN A 164 -2.44 3.84 -13.99
N HIS A 165 -2.42 3.43 -15.26
CA HIS A 165 -3.08 2.20 -15.69
C HIS A 165 -2.41 0.93 -15.15
N ALA A 166 -1.07 0.89 -15.08
CA ALA A 166 -0.32 -0.24 -14.53
C ALA A 166 -0.68 -0.53 -13.07
N GLY A 167 -0.95 0.52 -12.26
CA GLY A 167 -1.45 0.35 -10.90
C GLY A 167 -2.80 -0.39 -10.86
N ARG A 168 -3.76 0.02 -11.70
CA ARG A 168 -5.07 -0.65 -11.81
C ARG A 168 -4.96 -2.08 -12.32
N VAL A 169 -4.03 -2.34 -13.25
CA VAL A 169 -3.74 -3.69 -13.74
C VAL A 169 -3.20 -4.57 -12.60
N ASN A 170 -2.34 -4.04 -11.73
CA ASN A 170 -1.87 -4.79 -10.56
C ASN A 170 -3.01 -5.17 -9.61
N ASP A 171 -3.94 -4.24 -9.35
CA ASP A 171 -5.13 -4.52 -8.53
C ASP A 171 -6.04 -5.57 -9.20
N LEU A 172 -6.25 -5.47 -10.51
CA LEU A 172 -7.02 -6.45 -11.28
C LEU A 172 -6.37 -7.83 -11.25
N ILE A 173 -5.04 -7.92 -11.41
CA ILE A 173 -4.29 -9.18 -11.29
C ILE A 173 -4.50 -9.77 -9.89
N HIS A 174 -4.37 -8.97 -8.84
CA HIS A 174 -4.58 -9.40 -7.46
C HIS A 174 -5.99 -9.97 -7.24
N ALA A 175 -7.03 -9.20 -7.58
CA ALA A 175 -8.43 -9.62 -7.51
C ALA A 175 -8.66 -10.93 -8.26
N THR A 176 -8.15 -11.01 -9.49
CA THR A 176 -8.35 -12.14 -10.38
C THR A 176 -7.71 -13.40 -9.81
N MET A 177 -6.47 -13.36 -9.30
CA MET A 177 -5.87 -14.57 -8.74
C MET A 177 -6.64 -15.08 -7.52
N ILE A 178 -7.08 -14.20 -6.62
CA ILE A 178 -7.87 -14.61 -5.45
C ILE A 178 -9.16 -15.26 -5.91
N VAL A 179 -9.98 -14.56 -6.71
CA VAL A 179 -11.28 -15.06 -7.16
C VAL A 179 -11.15 -16.37 -7.94
N ARG A 180 -10.09 -16.53 -8.74
CA ARG A 180 -9.84 -17.77 -9.50
C ARG A 180 -9.25 -18.89 -8.64
N ALA A 181 -8.59 -18.58 -7.53
CA ALA A 181 -8.10 -19.56 -6.58
C ALA A 181 -9.22 -20.10 -5.68
N LEU A 182 -10.19 -19.27 -5.28
CA LEU A 182 -11.24 -19.64 -4.32
C LEU A 182 -11.92 -20.99 -4.63
N PRO A 183 -12.42 -21.28 -5.85
CA PRO A 183 -13.08 -22.55 -6.15
C PRO A 183 -12.17 -23.78 -6.06
N LYS A 184 -10.85 -23.58 -6.10
CA LYS A 184 -9.85 -24.65 -6.05
C LYS A 184 -9.35 -24.92 -4.63
N ILE A 185 -9.47 -23.94 -3.73
CA ILE A 185 -8.90 -24.00 -2.38
C ILE A 185 -9.97 -24.18 -1.30
N LEU A 186 -11.18 -23.66 -1.51
CA LEU A 186 -12.26 -23.80 -0.54
C LEU A 186 -12.79 -25.23 -0.49
N GLU A 187 -12.89 -25.77 0.72
CA GLU A 187 -13.49 -27.08 0.96
C GLU A 187 -15.02 -27.00 0.98
N PRO A 188 -15.73 -28.13 0.75
CA PRO A 188 -17.17 -28.19 0.98
C PRO A 188 -17.56 -27.70 2.38
N GLY A 189 -18.46 -26.71 2.42
CA GLY A 189 -18.97 -26.10 3.64
C GLY A 189 -18.04 -25.08 4.31
N GLU A 190 -16.86 -24.81 3.75
CA GLU A 190 -16.00 -23.70 4.19
C GLU A 190 -16.64 -22.35 3.80
N ARG A 191 -16.59 -21.38 4.70
CA ARG A 191 -17.24 -20.07 4.54
C ARG A 191 -16.25 -18.95 4.73
N ILE A 192 -16.28 -17.99 3.81
CA ILE A 192 -15.57 -16.72 3.95
C ILE A 192 -16.23 -15.92 5.09
N VAL A 193 -15.48 -15.62 6.15
CA VAL A 193 -16.00 -14.95 7.37
C VAL A 193 -15.72 -13.45 7.37
N ARG A 194 -14.79 -13.00 6.53
CA ARG A 194 -14.52 -11.57 6.28
C ARG A 194 -14.43 -11.31 4.78
N ARG A 195 -14.88 -10.13 4.34
CA ARG A 195 -14.79 -9.72 2.94
C ARG A 195 -13.32 -9.81 2.46
N PRO A 196 -13.02 -10.54 1.37
CA PRO A 196 -11.65 -10.68 0.88
C PRO A 196 -11.05 -9.35 0.43
N SER A 197 -9.74 -9.20 0.59
CA SER A 197 -8.98 -8.05 0.08
C SER A 197 -8.69 -8.25 -1.40
N LEU A 198 -9.59 -7.81 -2.28
CA LEU A 198 -9.43 -8.03 -3.73
C LEU A 198 -8.64 -6.94 -4.46
N ALA A 199 -8.57 -5.72 -3.92
CA ALA A 199 -7.88 -4.59 -4.54
C ALA A 199 -7.43 -3.62 -3.45
N ALA A 200 -6.75 -2.53 -3.85
CA ALA A 200 -6.37 -1.42 -2.97
C ALA A 200 -7.61 -0.81 -2.29
N GLY A 201 -7.94 -1.35 -1.12
CA GLY A 201 -9.06 -0.97 -0.29
C GLY A 201 -8.71 -1.35 1.15
N ASN A 202 -8.01 -0.45 1.81
CA ASN A 202 -7.52 -0.64 3.18
C ASN A 202 -8.68 -0.48 4.17
N ASP A 203 -9.50 -1.51 4.30
CA ASP A 203 -10.21 -1.74 5.54
C ASP A 203 -9.17 -2.19 6.57
N PRO A 204 -8.81 -1.33 7.54
CA PRO A 204 -7.73 -1.62 8.48
C PRO A 204 -8.10 -2.72 9.49
N SER A 205 -9.34 -3.23 9.46
CA SER A 205 -9.73 -4.41 10.21
C SER A 205 -9.32 -5.73 9.54
N ARG A 206 -8.97 -5.69 8.24
CA ARG A 206 -8.51 -6.86 7.47
C ARG A 206 -7.05 -7.14 7.78
N LYS A 207 -6.79 -8.33 8.29
CA LYS A 207 -5.43 -8.78 8.63
C LYS A 207 -4.80 -9.60 7.51
N PHE A 208 -5.64 -10.27 6.72
CA PHE A 208 -5.24 -11.18 5.66
C PHE A 208 -6.05 -10.93 4.39
N ASP A 209 -5.51 -11.35 3.25
CA ASP A 209 -6.21 -11.26 1.96
C ASP A 209 -7.47 -12.14 1.93
N LEU A 210 -7.41 -13.31 2.59
CA LEU A 210 -8.53 -14.23 2.76
C LEU A 210 -8.64 -14.71 4.20
N GLU A 211 -9.85 -14.63 4.75
CA GLU A 211 -10.20 -15.23 6.03
C GLU A 211 -11.48 -16.07 5.89
N THR A 212 -11.38 -17.34 6.24
CA THR A 212 -12.51 -18.26 6.33
C THR A 212 -12.68 -18.75 7.77
N ASP A 213 -13.72 -19.54 8.00
CA ASP A 213 -13.91 -20.29 9.24
C ASP A 213 -12.84 -21.36 9.47
N ARG A 214 -12.04 -21.72 8.45
CA ARG A 214 -11.02 -22.79 8.52
C ARG A 214 -9.59 -22.33 8.22
N ARG A 215 -9.39 -21.22 7.50
CA ARG A 215 -8.06 -20.77 7.06
C ARG A 215 -7.90 -19.26 7.04
N VAL A 216 -6.64 -18.84 7.02
CA VAL A 216 -6.18 -17.50 6.67
C VAL A 216 -5.15 -17.61 5.55
N ALA A 217 -5.17 -16.67 4.61
CA ALA A 217 -4.22 -16.71 3.51
C ALA A 217 -3.79 -15.31 3.01
N GLU A 218 -2.56 -15.28 2.50
CA GLU A 218 -1.92 -14.13 1.86
C GLU A 218 -1.60 -14.46 0.40
N PHE A 219 -1.79 -13.50 -0.51
CA PHE A 219 -1.57 -13.66 -1.94
C PHE A 219 -0.53 -12.65 -2.46
N LYS A 220 0.59 -13.14 -3.00
CA LYS A 220 1.66 -12.30 -3.54
C LYS A 220 1.85 -12.57 -5.04
N ALA A 221 1.37 -11.61 -5.84
CA ALA A 221 1.37 -11.62 -7.30
C ALA A 221 2.70 -11.25 -7.96
N GLY A 222 3.64 -10.69 -7.20
CA GLY A 222 4.78 -10.00 -7.78
C GLY A 222 5.73 -10.97 -8.48
N GLU A 223 6.01 -10.74 -9.75
CA GLU A 223 7.06 -11.44 -10.48
C GLU A 223 8.46 -11.01 -9.98
N TRP A 224 9.32 -11.98 -9.68
CA TRP A 224 10.67 -11.73 -9.18
C TRP A 224 11.70 -11.77 -10.30
N LYS A 225 12.57 -10.76 -10.35
CA LYS A 225 13.63 -10.56 -11.36
C LYS A 225 15.05 -10.65 -10.77
N GLY A 226 15.18 -11.10 -9.52
CA GLY A 226 16.44 -11.31 -8.80
C GLY A 226 16.86 -10.16 -7.88
N ARG A 227 16.51 -8.90 -8.21
CA ARG A 227 16.80 -7.69 -7.41
C ARG A 227 15.60 -7.24 -6.54
N ASP A 228 14.90 -8.20 -5.95
CA ASP A 228 13.59 -8.00 -5.33
C ASP A 228 13.65 -7.78 -3.80
N ALA A 229 14.59 -6.98 -3.30
CA ALA A 229 14.84 -6.84 -1.86
C ALA A 229 13.58 -6.46 -1.07
N MET A 230 12.77 -5.51 -1.56
CA MET A 230 11.52 -5.15 -0.89
C MET A 230 10.46 -6.23 -0.98
N ARG A 231 10.32 -6.94 -2.10
CA ARG A 231 9.35 -8.04 -2.22
C ARG A 231 9.72 -9.21 -1.32
N LYS A 232 11.01 -9.52 -1.19
CA LYS A 232 11.55 -10.49 -0.23
C LYS A 232 11.15 -10.14 1.20
N ARG A 233 11.34 -8.88 1.59
CA ARG A 233 10.97 -8.39 2.93
C ARG A 233 9.48 -8.46 3.19
N THR A 234 8.66 -7.99 2.24
CA THR A 234 7.20 -8.05 2.34
C THR A 234 6.73 -9.50 2.47
N LEU A 235 7.22 -10.41 1.63
CA LEU A 235 6.88 -11.83 1.70
C LEU A 235 7.18 -12.44 3.08
N VAL A 236 8.32 -12.10 3.68
CA VAL A 236 8.68 -12.59 5.02
C VAL A 236 7.80 -11.96 6.10
N ALA A 237 7.47 -10.67 5.99
CA ALA A 237 6.53 -10.01 6.88
C ALA A 237 5.15 -10.68 6.85
N ASP A 238 4.65 -11.00 5.66
CA ASP A 238 3.36 -11.69 5.47
C ASP A 238 3.39 -13.10 6.08
N LEU A 239 4.49 -13.86 5.85
CA LEU A 239 4.70 -15.16 6.47
C LEU A 239 4.69 -15.09 8.00
N VAL A 240 5.37 -14.10 8.58
CA VAL A 240 5.39 -13.88 10.03
C VAL A 240 4.00 -13.51 10.54
N GLY A 241 3.27 -12.64 9.83
CA GLY A 241 1.90 -12.27 10.17
C GLY A 241 0.97 -13.49 10.22
N LEU A 242 1.07 -14.39 9.22
CA LEU A 242 0.33 -15.64 9.19
C LEU A 242 0.61 -16.52 10.41
N VAL A 243 1.88 -16.67 10.80
CA VAL A 243 2.24 -17.47 11.98
C VAL A 243 1.71 -16.85 13.28
N LEU A 244 1.79 -15.53 13.41
CA LEU A 244 1.43 -14.82 14.64
C LEU A 244 -0.09 -14.65 14.83
N GLU A 245 -0.84 -14.48 13.74
CA GLU A 245 -2.22 -13.95 13.81
C GLU A 245 -3.30 -14.93 13.29
N ARG A 246 -2.94 -16.13 12.84
CA ARG A 246 -3.90 -17.12 12.32
C ARG A 246 -4.88 -17.69 13.38
N GLY A 247 -4.48 -17.75 14.65
CA GLY A 247 -5.21 -18.50 15.68
C GLY A 247 -5.18 -20.01 15.41
N ASP A 248 -6.33 -20.69 15.52
CA ASP A 248 -6.45 -22.13 15.26
C ASP A 248 -6.67 -22.48 13.77
N ARG A 249 -6.75 -21.45 12.90
CA ARG A 249 -6.99 -21.62 11.46
C ARG A 249 -5.71 -22.05 10.74
N ARG A 250 -5.87 -22.79 9.64
CA ARG A 250 -4.75 -23.11 8.72
C ARG A 250 -4.19 -21.83 8.11
N ALA A 251 -2.88 -21.75 7.95
CA ALA A 251 -2.22 -20.62 7.32
C ALA A 251 -1.63 -21.01 5.96
N GLU A 252 -1.88 -20.19 4.94
CA GLU A 252 -1.46 -20.48 3.57
C GLU A 252 -0.88 -19.22 2.92
N LEU A 253 0.27 -19.35 2.26
CA LEU A 253 0.93 -18.27 1.54
C LEU A 253 1.00 -18.64 0.05
N TYR A 254 0.22 -17.92 -0.73
CA TYR A 254 0.08 -18.09 -2.17
C TYR A 254 1.01 -17.13 -2.90
N VAL A 255 1.91 -17.64 -3.74
CA VAL A 255 2.90 -16.84 -4.45
C VAL A 255 2.90 -17.16 -5.93
N LEU A 256 3.18 -16.18 -6.78
CA LEU A 256 3.31 -16.40 -8.22
C LEU A 256 4.71 -16.93 -8.58
N GLY A 257 4.77 -18.19 -9.01
CA GLY A 257 6.00 -18.85 -9.44
C GLY A 257 6.85 -19.43 -8.31
N ARG A 258 7.97 -20.08 -8.68
CA ARG A 258 8.80 -20.85 -7.74
C ARG A 258 9.80 -20.02 -6.93
N LEU A 259 10.33 -18.94 -7.51
CA LEU A 259 11.41 -18.15 -6.89
C LEU A 259 11.09 -17.65 -5.47
N PRO A 260 9.86 -17.20 -5.14
CA PRO A 260 9.51 -16.82 -3.78
C PRO A 260 9.57 -17.99 -2.79
N ILE A 261 9.11 -19.18 -3.20
CA ILE A 261 9.14 -20.40 -2.38
C ILE A 261 10.59 -20.83 -2.14
N ASP A 262 11.40 -20.85 -3.20
CA ASP A 262 12.81 -21.22 -3.10
C ASP A 262 13.59 -20.26 -2.19
N PHE A 263 13.26 -18.97 -2.24
CA PHE A 263 13.81 -17.98 -1.32
C PHE A 263 13.43 -18.29 0.14
N LEU A 264 12.15 -18.54 0.42
CA LEU A 264 11.71 -18.86 1.78
C LEU A 264 12.38 -20.14 2.30
N ARG A 265 12.57 -21.15 1.45
CA ARG A 265 13.15 -22.44 1.87
C ARG A 265 14.66 -22.46 1.98
N ASN A 266 15.37 -21.65 1.19
CA ASN A 266 16.81 -21.80 1.02
C ASN A 266 17.63 -20.55 1.40
N SER A 267 16.99 -19.43 1.76
CA SER A 267 17.74 -18.18 2.02
C SER A 267 18.46 -18.18 3.36
N ASN A 268 19.73 -17.77 3.34
CA ASN A 268 20.53 -17.46 4.52
C ASN A 268 20.35 -16.00 5.02
N SER A 269 19.42 -15.24 4.44
CA SER A 269 19.13 -13.88 4.95
C SER A 269 18.57 -13.98 6.36
N THR A 270 18.96 -13.08 7.27
CA THR A 270 18.45 -13.11 8.65
C THR A 270 17.03 -12.56 8.72
N MET A 271 16.28 -12.99 9.74
CA MET A 271 14.98 -12.42 10.06
C MET A 271 15.09 -10.95 10.45
N GLU A 272 16.22 -10.53 11.02
CA GLU A 272 16.52 -9.12 11.30
C GLU A 272 16.53 -8.28 10.02
N TRP A 273 17.29 -8.73 8.99
CA TRP A 273 17.31 -8.06 7.70
C TRP A 273 15.94 -8.06 7.01
N ALA A 274 15.22 -9.18 7.11
CA ALA A 274 13.95 -9.37 6.45
C ALA A 274 12.86 -8.47 7.07
N LEU A 275 12.83 -8.37 8.40
CA LEU A 275 11.86 -7.57 9.14
C LEU A 275 12.29 -6.13 9.36
N GLY A 276 13.52 -5.73 9.03
CA GLY A 276 14.05 -4.40 9.32
C GLY A 276 13.29 -3.22 8.69
N ARG A 277 12.43 -3.47 7.69
CA ARG A 277 11.52 -2.45 7.10
C ARG A 277 10.05 -2.67 7.45
N SER A 278 9.76 -3.68 8.28
CA SER A 278 8.42 -3.99 8.74
C SER A 278 7.98 -3.04 9.86
N SER A 279 6.68 -3.01 10.14
CA SER A 279 6.11 -2.18 11.20
C SER A 279 6.75 -2.50 12.56
N PRO A 280 6.91 -1.50 13.45
CA PRO A 280 7.42 -1.73 14.81
C PRO A 280 6.59 -2.76 15.59
N ASN A 281 5.30 -2.87 15.31
CA ASN A 281 4.42 -3.84 15.97
C ASN A 281 4.74 -5.28 15.55
N LEU A 282 4.93 -5.53 14.25
CA LEU A 282 5.27 -6.86 13.77
C LEU A 282 6.65 -7.30 14.29
N ARG A 283 7.62 -6.39 14.31
CA ARG A 283 8.96 -6.67 14.85
C ARG A 283 8.92 -7.03 16.34
N ARG A 284 8.20 -6.25 17.15
CA ARG A 284 8.02 -6.54 18.59
C ARG A 284 7.28 -7.86 18.82
N ALA A 285 6.22 -8.13 18.07
CA ALA A 285 5.46 -9.37 18.20
C ALA A 285 6.31 -10.60 17.82
N TYR A 286 7.13 -10.48 16.76
CA TYR A 286 8.10 -11.50 16.38
C TYR A 286 9.12 -11.76 17.51
N GLU A 287 9.77 -10.70 18.01
CA GLU A 287 10.76 -10.82 19.10
C GLU A 287 10.15 -11.41 20.38
N GLN A 288 8.93 -10.98 20.76
CA GLN A 288 8.23 -11.53 21.93
C GLN A 288 7.92 -13.02 21.78
N ARG A 289 7.56 -13.47 20.57
CA ARG A 289 7.17 -14.87 20.34
C ARG A 289 8.37 -15.80 20.14
N PHE A 290 9.41 -15.33 19.47
CA PHE A 290 10.53 -16.17 19.00
C PHE A 290 11.89 -15.79 19.61
N GLY A 291 11.96 -14.73 20.42
CA GLY A 291 13.13 -14.34 21.20
C GLY A 291 14.20 -13.56 20.43
N SER A 292 14.69 -14.08 19.30
CA SER A 292 15.75 -13.41 18.53
C SER A 292 15.53 -13.48 17.02
N ALA A 293 15.97 -12.43 16.32
CA ALA A 293 15.95 -12.37 14.86
C ALA A 293 17.20 -13.00 14.21
N ALA A 294 17.95 -13.82 14.97
CA ALA A 294 19.15 -14.50 14.54
C ALA A 294 18.87 -15.70 13.60
N LEU A 295 17.63 -16.20 13.59
CA LEU A 295 17.21 -17.18 12.60
C LEU A 295 17.39 -16.62 11.19
N THR A 296 17.83 -17.47 10.29
CA THR A 296 17.70 -17.21 8.86
C THR A 296 16.25 -17.41 8.42
N VAL A 297 15.89 -16.84 7.27
CA VAL A 297 14.56 -17.02 6.67
C VAL A 297 14.27 -18.51 6.46
N SER A 298 15.22 -19.30 5.96
CA SER A 298 15.05 -20.75 5.78
C SER A 298 14.82 -21.50 7.09
N GLN A 299 15.56 -21.17 8.15
CA GLN A 299 15.36 -21.76 9.47
C GLN A 299 14.00 -21.38 10.08
N PHE A 300 13.56 -20.14 9.89
CA PHE A 300 12.23 -19.72 10.32
C PHE A 300 11.14 -20.48 9.54
N THR A 301 11.28 -20.59 8.22
CA THR A 301 10.35 -21.33 7.35
C THR A 301 10.31 -22.82 7.67
N ALA A 302 11.44 -23.46 7.99
CA ALA A 302 11.50 -24.88 8.31
C ALA A 302 11.12 -25.23 9.76
N GLY A 303 11.08 -24.23 10.66
CA GLY A 303 10.76 -24.41 12.07
C GLY A 303 9.45 -23.71 12.44
N PRO A 304 9.51 -22.49 13.02
CA PRO A 304 8.33 -21.75 13.45
C PRO A 304 7.18 -21.60 12.45
N ALA A 305 7.47 -21.56 11.15
CA ALA A 305 6.48 -21.43 10.08
C ALA A 305 6.28 -22.71 9.26
N ALA A 306 6.73 -23.88 9.76
CA ALA A 306 6.71 -25.14 9.01
C ALA A 306 5.31 -25.62 8.61
N ASP A 307 4.29 -25.18 9.34
CA ASP A 307 2.89 -25.51 9.11
C ASP A 307 2.13 -24.48 8.26
N VAL A 308 2.83 -23.45 7.76
CA VAL A 308 2.29 -22.56 6.73
C VAL A 308 2.45 -23.21 5.36
N ALA A 309 1.35 -23.47 4.67
CA ALA A 309 1.40 -24.04 3.32
C ALA A 309 1.91 -23.01 2.31
N LEU A 310 3.01 -23.31 1.62
CA LEU A 310 3.53 -22.48 0.54
C LEU A 310 3.02 -23.01 -0.81
N VAL A 311 2.24 -22.21 -1.53
CA VAL A 311 1.54 -22.65 -2.74
C VAL A 311 1.92 -21.78 -3.95
N ASP A 312 2.31 -22.45 -5.04
CA ASP A 312 2.57 -21.80 -6.32
C ASP A 312 1.25 -21.56 -7.07
N LEU A 313 0.86 -20.29 -7.17
CA LEU A 313 -0.35 -19.85 -7.88
C LEU A 313 -0.30 -20.15 -9.37
N ALA A 314 0.87 -20.09 -10.00
CA ALA A 314 0.97 -20.35 -11.43
C ALA A 314 0.57 -21.79 -11.74
N LYS A 315 1.03 -22.72 -10.90
CA LYS A 315 0.64 -24.14 -10.97
C LYS A 315 -0.83 -24.35 -10.62
N LEU A 316 -1.34 -23.71 -9.56
CA LEU A 316 -2.73 -23.86 -9.11
C LEU A 316 -3.73 -23.38 -10.17
N LEU A 317 -3.42 -22.26 -10.81
CA LEU A 317 -4.28 -21.59 -11.80
C LEU A 317 -4.06 -22.09 -13.23
N GLY A 318 -3.00 -22.86 -13.48
CA GLY A 318 -2.69 -23.41 -14.81
C GLY A 318 -2.16 -22.33 -15.78
N ILE A 319 -1.36 -21.40 -15.26
CA ILE A 319 -0.77 -20.26 -16.01
C ILE A 319 0.77 -20.29 -15.98
N ALA A 320 1.35 -21.45 -15.66
CA ALA A 320 2.79 -21.69 -15.60
C ALA A 320 3.38 -21.99 -16.97
#